data_AF-A0A961U278-F1
#
_entry.id   AF-A0A961U278-F1
#
_cell.length_a   1.000
_cell.length_b   1.000
_cell.length_c   1.000
_cell.angle_alpha   90.00
_cell.angle_beta   90.00
_cell.angle_gamma   90.00
#
_symmetry.space_group_name_H-M   'P 1'
#
loop_
_entity.id
_entity.type
_entity.pdbx_description
1 polymer ?
#
loop_
_entity_poly.entity_id
_entity_poly.type
_entity_poly.pdbx_seq_one_letter_code
_entity_poly.pdbx_strand_id
1 'polypeptide(L)'
;MAQGGNKNSGRRAIIDMRADKNEIIKDIVLGRRTLAEIARRIGVDYTTIQRYRDTKITEEMRRSIIAETRVASVEADTEVINQDRMDIAMTYESLAKRVEKLITRAEQEDDPAFALAAMEGHRCARVGRDDQGLYRRSAAGGRDGLSAR
;
A
#
# COMPACT_ATOMS: atom_id res chain seq x y z
N MET A 1 48.50 -18.54 -20.72
CA MET A 1 47.11 -18.26 -21.14
C MET A 1 46.22 -19.40 -20.63
N ALA A 2 45.66 -19.30 -19.41
CA ALA A 2 44.81 -20.34 -18.85
C ALA A 2 43.33 -19.99 -19.10
N GLN A 3 42.78 -20.75 -20.04
CA GLN A 3 41.40 -20.96 -20.45
C GLN A 3 40.34 -20.54 -19.42
N GLY A 4 39.53 -19.54 -19.79
CA GLY A 4 38.32 -19.14 -19.08
C GLY A 4 37.31 -20.28 -19.07
N GLY A 5 37.24 -21.00 -17.94
CA GLY A 5 36.21 -21.99 -17.68
C GLY A 5 34.82 -21.35 -17.71
N ASN A 6 33.92 -21.94 -18.47
CA ASN A 6 32.54 -21.50 -18.58
C ASN A 6 31.86 -21.55 -17.19
N LYS A 7 31.67 -20.40 -16.55
CA LYS A 7 31.11 -20.26 -15.18
C LYS A 7 29.67 -20.79 -15.05
N ASN A 8 29.04 -21.18 -16.16
CA ASN A 8 27.70 -21.74 -16.23
C ASN A 8 27.63 -23.26 -16.50
N SER A 9 28.75 -23.99 -16.54
CA SER A 9 28.73 -25.46 -16.69
C SER A 9 28.55 -26.24 -15.39
N GLY A 10 28.39 -25.54 -14.25
CA GLY A 10 28.18 -26.15 -12.94
C GLY A 10 26.77 -26.73 -12.77
N ARG A 11 26.66 -27.79 -11.94
CA ARG A 11 25.39 -28.35 -11.47
C ARG A 11 24.51 -27.22 -10.92
N ARG A 12 23.25 -27.13 -11.39
CA ARG A 12 22.28 -26.15 -10.90
C ARG A 12 22.13 -26.27 -9.38
N ALA A 13 22.06 -25.14 -8.69
CA ALA A 13 21.83 -25.13 -7.25
C ALA A 13 20.48 -25.78 -6.92
N ILE A 14 20.39 -26.49 -5.80
CA ILE A 14 19.15 -27.17 -5.37
C ILE A 14 17.99 -26.17 -5.25
N ILE A 15 18.29 -24.95 -4.81
CA ILE A 15 17.33 -23.84 -4.68
C ILE A 15 16.76 -23.42 -6.05
N ASP A 16 17.55 -23.53 -7.13
CA ASP A 16 17.10 -23.13 -8.48
C ASP A 16 16.14 -24.13 -9.12
N MET A 17 16.13 -25.38 -8.65
CA MET A 17 15.28 -26.46 -9.19
C MET A 17 13.92 -26.54 -8.49
N ARG A 18 13.70 -25.70 -7.49
CA ARG A 18 12.51 -25.72 -6.63
C ARG A 18 11.43 -24.77 -7.13
N ALA A 19 10.17 -25.17 -6.96
CA ALA A 19 9.02 -24.31 -7.25
C ALA A 19 8.94 -23.10 -6.30
N ASP A 20 9.35 -23.27 -5.04
CA ASP A 20 9.34 -22.23 -4.00
C ASP A 20 10.57 -21.30 -4.03
N LYS A 21 11.37 -21.33 -5.11
CA LYS A 21 12.58 -20.52 -5.27
C LYS A 21 12.37 -19.05 -4.94
N ASN A 22 11.33 -18.44 -5.51
CA ASN A 22 11.09 -17.00 -5.36
C ASN A 22 10.76 -16.63 -3.91
N GLU A 23 10.05 -17.51 -3.18
CA GLU A 23 9.76 -17.31 -1.77
C GLU A 23 11.02 -17.44 -0.91
N ILE A 24 11.87 -18.43 -1.21
CA ILE A 24 13.16 -18.59 -0.54
C ILE A 24 14.04 -17.35 -0.73
N ILE A 25 14.11 -16.82 -1.95
CA ILE A 25 14.86 -15.58 -2.23
C ILE A 25 14.29 -14.41 -1.43
N LYS A 26 12.96 -14.25 -1.40
CA LYS A 26 12.29 -13.21 -0.60
C LYS A 26 12.59 -13.37 0.89
N ASP A 27 12.56 -14.59 1.43
CA ASP A 27 12.88 -14.87 2.84
C ASP A 27 14.33 -14.50 3.18
N ILE A 28 15.28 -14.80 2.28
CA ILE A 28 16.70 -14.44 2.44
C ILE A 28 16.90 -12.91 2.36
N VAL A 29 16.24 -12.24 1.40
CA VAL A 29 16.41 -10.80 1.16
C VAL A 29 15.75 -9.96 2.25
N LEU A 30 14.52 -10.30 2.61
CA LEU A 30 13.72 -9.54 3.58
C LEU A 30 14.06 -9.92 5.03
N GLY A 31 14.86 -10.96 5.25
CA GLY A 31 15.25 -11.40 6.60
C GLY A 31 14.08 -11.92 7.43
N ARG A 32 13.03 -12.46 6.78
CA ARG A 32 11.83 -12.99 7.44
C ARG A 32 12.13 -14.20 8.34
N ARG A 33 13.19 -14.94 8.01
CA ARG A 33 13.69 -16.12 8.71
C ARG A 33 15.20 -16.12 8.72
N THR A 34 15.80 -16.75 9.71
CA THR A 34 17.25 -16.94 9.74
C THR A 34 17.68 -17.93 8.65
N LEU A 35 18.91 -17.80 8.14
CA LEU A 35 19.42 -18.71 7.11
C LEU A 35 19.40 -20.18 7.58
N ALA A 36 19.58 -20.42 8.89
CA ALA A 36 19.50 -21.76 9.48
C ALA A 36 18.07 -22.34 9.49
N GLU A 37 17.05 -21.51 9.66
CA GLU A 37 15.65 -21.95 9.54
C GLU A 37 15.26 -22.25 8.10
N ILE A 38 15.74 -21.42 7.16
CA ILE A 38 15.54 -21.66 5.73
C ILE A 38 16.25 -22.96 5.32
N ALA A 39 17.45 -23.22 5.84
CA ALA A 39 18.21 -24.46 5.62
C ALA A 39 17.43 -25.69 6.08
N ARG A 40 16.92 -25.65 7.32
CA ARG A 40 16.09 -26.72 7.90
C ARG A 40 14.80 -26.95 7.10
N ARG A 41 14.12 -25.88 6.65
CA ARG A 41 12.87 -25.99 5.88
C ARG A 41 13.09 -26.68 4.52
N ILE A 42 14.17 -26.33 3.84
CA ILE A 42 14.46 -26.79 2.48
C ILE A 42 15.22 -28.13 2.51
N GLY A 43 15.77 -28.52 3.66
CA GLY A 43 16.59 -29.73 3.80
C GLY A 43 17.96 -29.56 3.11
N VAL A 44 18.53 -28.35 3.16
CA VAL A 44 19.87 -28.05 2.62
C VAL A 44 20.78 -27.56 3.74
N ASP A 45 22.08 -27.71 3.56
CA ASP A 45 23.05 -27.20 4.53
C ASP A 45 23.09 -25.67 4.56
N TYR A 46 23.39 -25.11 5.73
CA TYR A 46 23.51 -23.66 5.94
C TYR A 46 24.48 -23.01 4.94
N THR A 47 25.63 -23.65 4.68
CA THR A 47 26.65 -23.11 3.77
C THR A 47 26.14 -23.01 2.33
N THR A 48 25.20 -23.87 1.94
CA THR A 48 24.57 -23.83 0.61
C THR A 48 23.74 -22.56 0.46
N ILE A 49 22.99 -22.18 1.49
CA ILE A 49 22.18 -20.96 1.49
C ILE A 49 23.07 -19.72 1.54
N GLN A 50 24.11 -19.74 2.37
CA GLN A 50 25.07 -18.64 2.45
C GLN A 50 25.73 -18.37 1.08
N ARG A 51 26.24 -19.42 0.42
CA ARG A 51 26.81 -19.30 -0.93
C ARG A 51 25.79 -18.82 -1.95
N TYR A 52 24.54 -19.28 -1.86
CA TYR A 52 23.47 -18.85 -2.75
C TYR A 52 23.17 -17.35 -2.57
N ARG A 53 23.10 -16.87 -1.33
CA ARG A 53 22.95 -15.45 -1.01
C ARG A 53 24.07 -14.62 -1.63
N ASP A 54 25.31 -15.02 -1.44
CA ASP A 54 26.47 -14.23 -1.86
C ASP A 54 26.71 -14.28 -3.38
N THR A 55 26.32 -15.39 -4.04
CA THR A 55 26.60 -15.60 -5.48
C THR A 55 25.44 -15.23 -6.39
N LYS A 56 24.20 -15.48 -5.94
CA LYS A 56 23.00 -15.37 -6.79
C LYS A 56 22.12 -14.17 -6.45
N ILE A 57 22.26 -13.60 -5.25
CA ILE A 57 21.49 -12.43 -4.86
C ILE A 57 22.32 -11.17 -5.10
N THR A 58 22.10 -10.54 -6.26
CA THR A 58 22.72 -9.25 -6.58
C THR A 58 22.07 -8.13 -5.78
N GLU A 59 22.79 -7.03 -5.58
CA GLU A 59 22.26 -5.83 -4.92
C GLU A 59 21.08 -5.22 -5.69
N GLU A 60 21.06 -5.31 -7.03
CA GLU A 60 19.94 -4.88 -7.86
C GLU A 60 18.67 -5.68 -7.56
N MET A 61 18.78 -7.01 -7.47
CA MET A 61 17.65 -7.88 -7.13
C MET A 61 17.20 -7.68 -5.68
N ARG A 62 18.14 -7.41 -4.76
CA ARG A 62 17.78 -7.02 -3.38
C ARG A 62 16.94 -5.75 -3.37
N ARG A 63 17.35 -4.73 -4.12
CA ARG A 63 16.62 -3.44 -4.22
C ARG A 63 15.25 -3.61 -4.84
N SER A 64 15.11 -4.41 -5.90
CA SER A 64 13.82 -4.65 -6.54
C SER A 64 12.83 -5.32 -5.60
N ILE A 65 13.27 -6.37 -4.89
CA ILE A 65 12.41 -7.09 -3.93
C ILE A 65 11.97 -6.19 -2.77
N ILE A 66 12.86 -5.35 -2.26
CA ILE A 66 12.51 -4.38 -1.20
C ILE A 66 11.50 -3.35 -1.73
N ALA A 67 11.70 -2.84 -2.95
CA ALA A 67 10.79 -1.88 -3.58
C ALA A 67 9.40 -2.50 -3.81
N GLU A 68 9.32 -3.70 -4.39
CA GLU A 68 8.07 -4.44 -4.57
C GLU A 68 7.33 -4.64 -3.25
N THR A 69 8.05 -5.02 -2.19
CA THR A 69 7.44 -5.24 -0.87
C THR A 69 6.88 -3.94 -0.28
N ARG A 70 7.56 -2.80 -0.49
CA ARG A 70 7.07 -1.48 -0.06
C ARG A 70 5.86 -1.01 -0.86
N VAL A 71 5.82 -1.26 -2.16
CA VAL A 71 4.66 -0.93 -2.99
C VAL A 71 3.45 -1.74 -2.54
N ALA A 72 3.61 -3.05 -2.33
CA ALA A 72 2.55 -3.92 -1.86
C ALA A 72 1.99 -3.50 -0.49
N SER A 73 2.82 -3.04 0.44
CA SER A 73 2.33 -2.51 1.71
C SER A 73 1.54 -1.21 1.53
N VAL A 74 2.01 -0.30 0.66
CA VAL A 74 1.32 0.97 0.39
C VAL A 74 -0.02 0.74 -0.30
N GLU A 75 -0.11 -0.23 -1.21
CA GLU A 75 -1.38 -0.61 -1.85
C GLU A 75 -2.38 -1.15 -0.84
N ALA A 76 -1.95 -2.06 0.04
CA ALA A 76 -2.80 -2.58 1.11
C ALA A 76 -3.29 -1.47 2.06
N ASP A 77 -2.39 -0.56 2.49
CA ASP A 77 -2.76 0.57 3.33
C ASP A 77 -3.74 1.51 2.63
N THR A 78 -3.58 1.70 1.31
CA THR A 78 -4.47 2.54 0.49
C THR A 78 -5.87 1.92 0.39
N GLU A 79 -5.97 0.59 0.31
CA GLU A 79 -7.24 -0.12 0.28
C GLU A 79 -8.02 0.07 1.59
N VAL A 80 -7.35 -0.02 2.74
CA VAL A 80 -7.96 0.25 4.05
C VAL A 80 -8.47 1.70 4.12
N ILE A 81 -7.67 2.68 3.72
CA ILE A 81 -8.09 4.09 3.71
C ILE A 81 -9.30 4.32 2.80
N ASN A 82 -9.37 3.64 1.66
CA ASN A 82 -10.52 3.76 0.76
C ASN A 82 -11.78 3.15 1.38
N GLN A 83 -11.66 2.01 2.08
CA GLN A 83 -12.77 1.40 2.80
C GLN A 83 -13.28 2.34 3.91
N ASP A 84 -12.37 2.89 4.72
CA ASP A 84 -12.72 3.85 5.78
C ASP A 84 -13.42 5.09 5.21
N ARG A 85 -12.99 5.58 4.04
CA ARG A 85 -13.65 6.71 3.35
C ARG A 85 -15.08 6.38 2.91
N MET A 86 -15.35 5.15 2.48
CA MET A 86 -16.70 4.72 2.10
C MET A 86 -17.62 4.65 3.33
N ASP A 87 -17.12 4.12 4.44
CA ASP A 87 -17.86 4.04 5.69
C ASP A 87 -18.22 5.44 6.22
N ILE A 88 -17.25 6.37 6.21
CA ILE A 88 -17.48 7.76 6.58
C ILE A 88 -18.56 8.40 5.68
N ALA A 89 -18.48 8.23 4.36
CA ALA A 89 -19.47 8.78 3.44
C ALA A 89 -20.90 8.26 3.72
N MET A 90 -21.04 6.95 4.02
CA MET A 90 -22.33 6.35 4.39
C MET A 90 -22.88 6.92 5.70
N THR A 91 -22.02 7.14 6.71
CA THR A 91 -22.47 7.75 7.97
C THR A 91 -22.97 9.18 7.79
N TYR A 92 -22.26 10.01 7.00
CA TYR A 92 -22.71 11.38 6.70
C TYR A 92 -24.02 11.41 5.91
N GLU A 93 -24.24 10.46 4.99
CA GLU A 93 -25.52 10.37 4.28
C GLU A 93 -26.67 10.00 5.23
N SER A 94 -26.43 9.06 6.16
CA SER A 94 -27.43 8.71 7.17
C SER A 94 -27.76 9.88 8.10
N LEU A 95 -26.75 10.68 8.46
CA LEU A 95 -26.92 11.90 9.24
C LEU A 95 -27.73 12.93 8.44
N ALA A 96 -27.39 13.15 7.17
CA ALA A 96 -28.10 14.07 6.31
C ALA A 96 -29.59 13.70 6.17
N LYS A 97 -29.92 12.42 5.98
CA LYS A 97 -31.32 11.94 5.95
C LYS A 97 -32.06 12.15 7.26
N ARG A 98 -31.39 12.05 8.40
CA ARG A 98 -32.01 12.32 9.72
C ARG A 98 -32.31 13.80 9.90
N VAL A 99 -31.39 14.68 9.50
CA VAL A 99 -31.59 16.12 9.60
C VAL A 99 -32.63 16.61 8.59
N GLU A 100 -32.67 16.06 7.37
CA GLU A 100 -33.74 16.32 6.40
C GLU A 100 -35.13 15.99 6.97
N LYS A 101 -35.28 14.81 7.60
CA LYS A 101 -36.54 14.44 8.29
C LYS A 101 -36.92 15.41 9.41
N LEU A 102 -35.94 15.94 10.15
CA LEU A 102 -36.20 16.93 11.20
C LEU A 102 -36.64 18.28 10.61
N ILE A 103 -36.06 18.70 9.49
CA ILE A 103 -36.47 19.91 8.76
C ILE A 103 -37.90 19.76 8.26
N THR A 104 -38.22 18.66 7.56
CA THR A 104 -39.58 18.42 7.05
C THR A 104 -40.62 18.40 8.16
N ARG A 105 -40.26 17.88 9.34
CA ARG A 105 -41.15 17.88 10.51
C ARG A 105 -41.33 19.27 11.10
N ALA A 106 -40.28 20.07 11.18
CA ALA A 106 -40.35 21.44 11.67
C ALA A 106 -41.15 22.36 10.73
N GLU A 107 -41.06 22.13 9.43
CA GLU A 107 -41.90 22.80 8.42
C GLU A 107 -43.39 22.45 8.57
N GLN A 108 -43.72 21.24 9.03
CA GLN A 108 -45.10 20.81 9.30
C GLN A 108 -45.65 21.36 10.63
N GLU A 109 -44.79 21.61 11.60
CA GLU A 109 -45.13 22.11 12.94
C GLU A 109 -45.12 23.66 13.02
N ASP A 110 -44.86 24.36 11.89
CA ASP A 110 -44.80 25.84 11.78
C ASP A 110 -43.80 26.48 12.77
N ASP A 111 -42.67 25.81 13.04
CA ASP A 111 -41.55 26.33 13.85
C ASP A 111 -40.35 26.75 12.96
N PRO A 112 -40.36 27.98 12.43
CA PRO A 112 -39.33 28.46 11.51
C PRO A 112 -37.95 28.62 12.16
N ALA A 113 -37.89 28.78 13.49
CA ALA A 113 -36.63 28.95 14.20
C ALA A 113 -35.84 27.64 14.27
N PHE A 114 -36.53 26.52 14.52
CA PHE A 114 -35.91 25.19 14.51
C PHE A 114 -35.49 24.76 13.09
N ALA A 115 -36.32 25.04 12.07
CA ALA A 115 -35.99 24.75 10.67
C ALA A 115 -34.72 25.48 10.20
N LEU A 116 -34.58 26.78 10.54
CA LEU A 116 -33.39 27.57 10.21
C LEU A 116 -32.11 27.04 10.88
N ALA A 117 -32.19 26.67 12.17
CA ALA A 117 -31.05 26.10 12.90
C ALA A 117 -30.59 24.75 12.31
N ALA A 118 -31.54 23.90 11.89
CA ALA A 118 -31.23 22.64 11.23
C ALA A 118 -30.59 22.83 9.84
N MET A 119 -31.02 23.85 9.07
CA MET A 119 -30.42 24.17 7.76
C MET A 119 -28.99 24.76 7.88
N GLU A 120 -28.70 25.58 8.90
CA GLU A 120 -27.35 26.10 9.17
C GLU A 120 -26.35 24.96 9.40
N GLY A 121 -26.74 23.92 10.15
CA GLY A 121 -25.93 22.72 10.38
C GLY A 121 -25.60 21.95 9.09
N HIS A 122 -26.52 21.88 8.14
CA HIS A 122 -26.28 21.28 6.82
C HIS A 122 -25.32 22.09 5.95
N ARG A 123 -25.34 23.42 6.05
CA ARG A 123 -24.44 24.30 5.29
C ARG A 123 -22.98 24.10 5.75
N CYS A 124 -22.71 24.04 7.05
CA CYS A 124 -21.38 23.71 7.59
C CYS A 124 -20.90 22.31 7.18
N ALA A 125 -21.77 21.30 7.22
CA ALA A 125 -21.44 19.95 6.78
C ALA A 125 -21.12 19.86 5.27
N ARG A 126 -21.67 20.77 4.45
CA ARG A 126 -21.40 20.86 3.02
C ARG A 126 -20.10 21.61 2.70
N VAL A 127 -19.77 22.67 3.43
CA VAL A 127 -18.49 23.40 3.24
C VAL A 127 -17.28 22.51 3.57
N GLY A 128 -17.38 21.62 4.56
CA GLY A 128 -16.34 20.62 4.84
C GLY A 128 -16.11 19.58 3.72
N ARG A 129 -17.03 19.46 2.75
CA ARG A 129 -16.83 18.64 1.53
C ARG A 129 -15.93 19.33 0.50
N ASP A 130 -15.93 20.67 0.45
CA ASP A 130 -15.17 21.42 -0.55
C ASP A 130 -13.68 21.51 -0.19
N ASP A 131 -13.35 21.54 1.11
CA ASP A 131 -11.96 21.51 1.59
C ASP A 131 -11.25 20.16 1.30
N GLN A 132 -12.00 19.05 1.32
CA GLN A 132 -11.47 17.73 0.90
C GLN A 132 -11.29 17.61 -0.62
N GLY A 133 -12.03 18.40 -1.40
CA GLY A 133 -11.83 18.54 -2.86
C GLY A 133 -10.61 19.41 -3.22
N LEU A 134 -10.24 20.37 -2.37
CA LEU A 134 -9.06 21.22 -2.58
C LEU A 134 -7.74 20.47 -2.41
N TYR A 135 -7.65 19.55 -1.44
CA TYR A 135 -6.48 18.69 -1.25
C TYR A 135 -6.21 17.73 -2.43
N ARG A 136 -7.26 17.39 -3.21
CA ARG A 136 -7.13 16.53 -4.40
C ARG A 136 -6.47 17.24 -5.59
N ARG A 137 -6.57 18.58 -5.68
CA ARG A 137 -5.92 19.37 -6.76
C ARG A 137 -4.45 19.66 -6.47
N SER A 138 -4.05 19.75 -5.21
CA SER A 138 -2.64 19.96 -4.83
C SER A 138 -1.77 18.73 -5.09
N ALA A 139 -2.32 17.51 -5.05
CA ALA A 139 -1.55 16.28 -5.27
C ALA A 139 -1.32 15.93 -6.76
N ALA A 140 -1.99 16.62 -7.69
CA ALA A 140 -1.90 16.34 -9.13
C ALA A 140 -1.02 17.34 -9.93
N GLY A 141 -0.42 18.33 -9.26
CA GLY A 141 0.33 19.43 -9.92
C GLY A 141 1.82 19.49 -9.55
N GLY A 142 2.48 18.35 -9.41
CA GLY A 142 3.86 18.25 -8.90
C GLY A 142 4.85 17.67 -9.91
N ARG A 143 5.00 18.29 -11.08
CA ARG A 143 6.22 18.27 -11.93
C ARG A 143 5.93 19.08 -13.19
N ASP A 144 6.57 20.24 -13.30
CA ASP A 144 7.16 20.82 -14.53
C ASP A 144 7.28 22.32 -14.35
N GLY A 145 8.48 22.77 -13.98
CA GLY A 145 8.76 24.20 -13.89
C GLY A 145 10.00 24.55 -13.11
N LEU A 146 11.16 23.99 -13.43
CA LEU A 146 12.47 24.51 -13.02
C LEU A 146 13.54 24.07 -14.05
N SER A 147 13.64 24.81 -15.16
CA SER A 147 14.92 25.03 -15.86
C SER A 147 14.73 26.12 -16.92
N ALA A 148 14.79 27.38 -16.50
CA ALA A 148 15.10 28.50 -17.38
C ALA A 148 15.82 29.57 -16.55
N ARG A 149 17.15 29.48 -16.51
CA ARG A 149 18.13 30.59 -16.59
C ARG A 149 19.53 30.03 -16.40
#